data_AF-A0A1I1QW90-F1
#
_entry.id   AF-A0A1I1QW90-F1
#
_cell.length_a   1.000
_cell.length_b   1.000
_cell.length_c   1.000
_cell.angle_alpha   90.00
_cell.angle_beta   90.00
_cell.angle_gamma   90.00
#
_symmetry.space_group_name_H-M   'P 1'
#
loop_
_entity.id
_entity.type
_entity.pdbx_description
1 polymer ?
#
loop_
_entity_poly.entity_id
_entity_poly.type
_entity_poly.pdbx_seq_one_letter_code
_entity_poly.pdbx_strand_id
1 'polypeptide(L)'
;MNQVVIPIVVEGGGRERKRRQPKGRQVDPAALSEVRQLLGDAPRRRDLLIEHLHAIQDHYGQLATPHLAALAQEMRMAQTEVFEVASFYHHFDIVREDADGHITAPAALTVRVCEGIACEMAGASALLERLPALLGTDVRVLAAPCIGRCERAPAVLVGQHPVDAATPAAVQACVTAGTVRDDPQPYLGYDNYRAQGGYRLLQALEQGDTNADALIAVMENSGLRGLGGAGFPTGRKWRIVRAEPAPRLMAVNIDEGEPGTFKDRVYLERDPHRFLEGMLVAARVTGVAAIYIYLRDEYAGCRAVLTEALAQLRAAPPVPGLPEIHLRRGAGAYICGEESAMIESIEGKRGMPRLRPPYVAQVGLFDRPTLEHNFETLYWVREIVERGPEWFAGQGRHGRKGLRSFSVSGRVRHPGVHLAPAGITVRELIDEYCGGMLDGHAFYGYLPGGASGGILPAAMGDIPLDFDTLQPHGCFIGSAAIVVLSDHDRAVDAARNLMHFFRDESCGQCTPCRVGTAKALDLIRQPAAAWDLAALADLSAVMRDASICGLGQAAPNPVDCVIRYFPHELTSVAPEGQP
;
A
#
# COMPACT_ATOMS: atom_id res chain seq x y z
N MET A 1 -34.42 20.31 -51.78
CA MET A 1 -34.06 21.08 -50.57
C MET A 1 -32.89 21.97 -50.92
N ASN A 2 -33.14 23.25 -51.18
CA ASN A 2 -32.10 24.25 -51.44
C ASN A 2 -31.39 24.56 -50.11
N GLN A 3 -30.20 24.00 -49.90
CA GLN A 3 -29.33 24.46 -48.82
C GLN A 3 -28.67 25.76 -49.25
N VAL A 4 -28.97 26.83 -48.53
CA VAL A 4 -28.29 28.12 -48.64
C VAL A 4 -26.86 27.92 -48.15
N VAL A 5 -25.91 27.94 -49.07
CA VAL A 5 -24.47 27.99 -48.74
C VAL A 5 -24.18 29.41 -48.28
N ILE A 6 -23.90 29.59 -46.99
CA ILE A 6 -23.42 30.86 -46.45
C ILE A 6 -21.93 30.97 -46.83
N PRO A 7 -21.51 31.95 -47.65
CA PRO A 7 -20.11 32.12 -47.99
C PRO A 7 -19.35 32.62 -46.75
N ILE A 8 -18.34 31.85 -46.31
CA ILE A 8 -17.39 32.31 -45.31
C ILE A 8 -16.47 33.32 -46.00
N VAL A 9 -16.67 34.60 -45.70
CA VAL A 9 -15.74 35.66 -46.08
C VAL A 9 -14.47 35.45 -45.26
N VAL A 10 -13.37 35.10 -45.92
CA VAL A 10 -12.05 35.08 -45.29
C VAL A 10 -11.62 36.53 -45.10
N GLU A 11 -11.96 37.12 -43.96
CA GLU A 11 -11.37 38.39 -43.55
C GLU A 11 -9.85 38.21 -43.40
N GLY A 12 -9.11 39.18 -43.95
CA GLY A 12 -7.68 39.11 -44.20
C GLY A 12 -6.85 38.59 -43.04
N GLY A 13 -5.78 37.86 -43.38
CA GLY A 13 -4.85 37.22 -42.47
C GLY A 13 -4.54 38.08 -41.25
N GLY A 14 -5.20 37.76 -40.13
CA GLY A 14 -4.88 38.34 -38.84
C GLY A 14 -3.40 38.13 -38.60
N ARG A 15 -2.66 39.21 -38.30
CA ARG A 15 -1.30 39.13 -37.78
C ARG A 15 -1.33 38.26 -36.54
N GLU A 16 -1.07 36.98 -36.71
CA GLU A 16 -0.79 36.09 -35.59
C GLU A 16 0.44 36.66 -34.92
N ARG A 17 0.25 37.37 -33.80
CA ARG A 17 1.35 37.81 -32.95
C ARG A 17 2.09 36.53 -32.59
N LYS A 18 3.27 36.31 -33.20
CA LYS A 18 4.22 35.28 -32.76
C LYS A 18 4.30 35.37 -31.24
N ARG A 19 3.72 34.40 -30.54
CA ARG A 19 3.71 34.35 -29.08
C ARG A 19 5.18 34.33 -28.64
N ARG A 20 5.63 35.44 -28.05
CA ARG A 20 7.05 35.62 -27.69
C ARG A 20 7.49 34.77 -26.50
N GLN A 21 6.56 34.19 -25.75
CA GLN A 21 6.84 33.41 -24.54
C GLN A 21 5.95 32.17 -24.47
N PRO A 22 6.48 31.02 -23.99
CA PRO A 22 5.67 29.84 -23.72
C PRO A 22 4.59 30.13 -22.66
N LYS A 23 3.45 29.43 -22.73
CA LYS A 23 2.46 29.41 -21.64
C LYS A 23 3.05 28.58 -20.49
N GLY A 24 3.08 29.15 -19.27
CA GLY A 24 3.60 28.48 -18.08
C GLY A 24 4.40 29.43 -17.20
N ARG A 25 4.75 28.99 -15.99
CA ARG A 25 5.61 29.76 -15.10
C ARG A 25 7.01 29.84 -15.70
N GLN A 26 7.62 31.03 -15.72
CA GLN A 26 9.01 31.16 -16.13
C GLN A 26 9.90 30.44 -15.10
N VAL A 27 10.83 29.62 -15.57
CA VAL A 27 11.73 28.87 -14.69
C VAL A 27 12.79 29.82 -14.17
N ASP A 28 12.92 29.88 -12.85
CA ASP A 28 13.99 30.62 -12.19
C ASP A 28 15.35 29.94 -12.49
N PRO A 29 16.34 30.65 -13.07
CA PRO A 29 17.67 30.12 -13.30
C PRO A 29 18.36 29.59 -12.04
N ALA A 30 18.11 30.18 -10.86
CA ALA A 30 18.69 29.72 -9.60
C ALA A 30 18.12 28.35 -9.21
N ALA A 31 16.79 28.22 -9.16
CA ALA A 31 16.12 26.95 -8.89
C ALA A 31 16.51 25.84 -9.89
N LEU A 32 16.73 26.20 -11.16
CA LEU A 32 17.24 25.25 -12.16
C LEU A 32 18.66 24.76 -11.86
N SER A 33 19.55 25.67 -11.45
CA SER A 33 20.92 25.30 -11.05
C SER A 33 20.90 24.39 -9.82
N GLU A 34 20.08 24.72 -8.83
CA GLU A 34 19.86 23.94 -7.61
C GLU A 34 19.38 22.52 -7.92
N VAL A 35 18.34 22.37 -8.74
CA VAL A 35 17.83 21.05 -9.15
C VAL A 35 18.89 20.27 -9.92
N ARG A 36 19.62 20.90 -10.85
CA ARG A 36 20.70 20.23 -11.60
C ARG A 36 21.83 19.74 -10.70
N GLN A 37 22.23 20.56 -9.74
CA GLN A 37 23.27 20.21 -8.79
C GLN A 37 22.82 19.06 -7.89
N LEU A 38 21.59 19.12 -7.39
CA LEU A 38 21.03 18.07 -6.53
C LEU A 38 20.93 16.73 -7.26
N LEU A 39 20.41 16.73 -8.49
CA LEU A 39 20.22 15.50 -9.25
C LEU A 39 21.53 14.96 -9.85
N GLY A 40 22.59 15.77 -9.96
CA GLY A 40 23.89 15.39 -10.50
C GLY A 40 23.77 14.59 -11.80
N ASP A 41 24.48 13.46 -11.86
CA ASP A 41 24.53 12.53 -13.00
C ASP A 41 23.33 11.55 -13.06
N ALA A 42 22.35 11.67 -12.16
CA ALA A 42 21.20 10.78 -12.16
C ALA A 42 20.44 10.87 -13.51
N PRO A 43 19.99 9.75 -14.08
CA PRO A 43 19.36 9.79 -15.39
C PRO A 43 18.05 10.59 -15.37
N ARG A 44 17.84 11.43 -16.40
CA ARG A 44 16.60 12.21 -16.58
C ARG A 44 15.53 11.42 -17.33
N ARG A 45 15.34 10.15 -16.97
CA ARG A 45 14.26 9.33 -17.53
C ARG A 45 12.94 9.69 -16.85
N ARG A 46 11.85 9.60 -17.61
CA ARG A 46 10.50 9.95 -17.13
C ARG A 46 10.07 9.11 -15.91
N ASP A 47 10.44 7.83 -15.88
CA ASP A 47 10.12 6.90 -14.78
C ASP A 47 10.80 7.24 -13.46
N LEU A 48 11.76 8.16 -13.45
CA LEU A 48 12.45 8.62 -12.24
C LEU A 48 11.84 9.90 -11.68
N LEU A 49 10.71 10.39 -12.21
CA LEU A 49 10.09 11.62 -11.72
C LEU A 49 9.84 11.58 -10.22
N ILE A 50 9.23 10.52 -9.70
CA ILE A 50 8.93 10.39 -8.26
C ILE A 50 10.21 10.32 -7.43
N GLU A 51 11.25 9.63 -7.90
CA GLU A 51 12.56 9.58 -7.23
C GLU A 51 13.21 10.97 -7.18
N HIS A 52 13.09 11.77 -8.24
CA HIS A 52 13.60 13.14 -8.28
C HIS A 52 12.77 14.08 -7.40
N LEU A 53 11.45 13.86 -7.28
CA LEU A 53 10.61 14.57 -6.31
C LEU A 53 11.04 14.23 -4.87
N HIS A 54 11.31 12.96 -4.56
CA HIS A 54 11.87 12.58 -3.26
C HIS A 54 13.21 13.25 -2.99
N ALA A 55 14.12 13.29 -3.98
CA ALA A 55 15.42 13.95 -3.80
C ALA A 55 15.25 15.44 -3.44
N ILE A 56 14.36 16.16 -4.13
CA ILE A 56 14.07 17.58 -3.84
C ILE A 56 13.46 17.71 -2.45
N GLN A 57 12.45 16.91 -2.11
CA GLN A 57 11.80 16.99 -0.82
C GLN A 57 12.75 16.64 0.34
N ASP A 58 13.52 15.58 0.23
CA ASP A 58 14.45 15.16 1.28
C ASP A 58 15.55 16.22 1.49
N HIS A 59 15.96 16.93 0.43
CA HIS A 59 16.99 17.97 0.51
C HIS A 59 16.46 19.31 1.04
N TYR A 60 15.29 19.76 0.57
CA TYR A 60 14.74 21.08 0.89
C TYR A 60 13.65 21.05 1.97
N GLY A 61 13.19 19.87 2.39
CA GLY A 61 12.05 19.69 3.30
C GLY A 61 10.69 19.97 2.68
N GLN A 62 10.64 20.26 1.37
CA GLN A 62 9.44 20.67 0.66
C GLN A 62 9.61 20.57 -0.86
N LEU A 63 8.51 20.66 -1.58
CA LEU A 63 8.45 20.83 -3.03
C LEU A 63 7.91 22.22 -3.36
N ALA A 64 8.80 23.21 -3.43
CA ALA A 64 8.42 24.56 -3.79
C ALA A 64 8.09 24.69 -5.28
N THR A 65 7.18 25.60 -5.61
CA THR A 65 6.76 25.83 -7.00
C THR A 65 7.92 26.15 -7.97
N PRO A 66 8.96 26.94 -7.60
CA PRO A 66 10.16 27.10 -8.43
C PRO A 66 10.89 25.79 -8.71
N HIS A 67 11.08 24.92 -7.71
CA HIS A 67 11.77 23.64 -7.88
C HIS A 67 10.98 22.69 -8.78
N LEU A 68 9.65 22.64 -8.65
CA LEU A 68 8.80 21.84 -9.55
C LEU A 68 8.88 22.34 -11.00
N ALA A 69 8.89 23.66 -11.22
CA ALA A 69 9.04 24.24 -12.54
C ALA A 69 10.43 23.96 -13.15
N ALA A 70 11.48 24.05 -12.33
CA ALA A 70 12.84 23.69 -12.70
C ALA A 70 12.98 22.20 -13.05
N LEU A 71 12.42 21.31 -12.23
CA LEU A 71 12.41 19.88 -12.47
C LEU A 71 11.69 19.53 -13.79
N ALA A 72 10.53 20.15 -14.04
CA ALA A 72 9.82 19.97 -15.30
C ALA A 72 10.66 20.36 -16.52
N GLN A 73 11.37 21.50 -16.46
CA GLN A 73 12.27 21.90 -17.54
C GLN A 73 13.46 20.94 -17.69
N GLU A 74 14.08 20.54 -16.59
CA GLU A 74 15.23 19.62 -16.58
C GLU A 74 14.88 18.24 -17.15
N MET A 75 13.70 17.71 -16.80
CA MET A 75 13.19 16.43 -17.29
C MET A 75 12.48 16.54 -18.66
N ARG A 76 12.34 17.76 -19.20
CA ARG A 76 11.60 18.05 -20.46
C ARG A 76 10.14 17.58 -20.42
N MET A 77 9.49 17.77 -19.27
CA MET A 77 8.09 17.44 -19.02
C MET A 77 7.24 18.71 -18.89
N ALA A 78 5.92 18.57 -19.02
CA ALA A 78 5.02 19.69 -18.75
C ALA A 78 5.01 20.00 -17.25
N GLN A 79 5.02 21.29 -16.88
CA GLN A 79 4.90 21.70 -15.46
C GLN A 79 3.63 21.15 -14.80
N THR A 80 2.53 21.08 -15.55
CA THR A 80 1.26 20.49 -15.08
C THR A 80 1.40 19.01 -14.82
N GLU A 81 2.13 18.26 -15.64
CA GLU A 81 2.34 16.82 -15.44
C GLU A 81 3.15 16.55 -14.18
N VAL A 82 4.25 17.30 -13.96
CA VAL A 82 5.05 17.21 -12.73
C VAL A 82 4.21 17.56 -11.49
N PHE A 83 3.43 18.64 -11.57
CA PHE A 83 2.56 19.06 -10.47
C PHE A 83 1.45 18.04 -10.18
N GLU A 84 0.80 17.50 -11.20
CA GLU A 84 -0.25 16.47 -11.05
C GLU A 84 0.29 15.18 -10.43
N VAL A 85 1.52 14.79 -10.75
CA VAL A 85 2.19 13.65 -10.10
C VAL A 85 2.50 14.01 -8.65
N ALA A 86 3.16 15.14 -8.38
CA ALA A 86 3.51 15.53 -7.01
C ALA A 86 2.28 15.64 -6.11
N SER A 87 1.20 16.25 -6.58
CA SER A 87 -0.01 16.51 -5.78
C SER A 87 -0.90 15.29 -5.57
N PHE A 88 -0.63 14.18 -6.25
CA PHE A 88 -1.37 12.94 -6.07
C PHE A 88 -0.93 12.17 -4.82
N TYR A 89 0.32 12.34 -4.39
CA TYR A 89 0.92 11.55 -3.31
C TYR A 89 0.93 12.35 -2.00
N HIS A 90 0.42 11.76 -0.92
CA HIS A 90 0.18 12.46 0.36
C HIS A 90 1.46 12.93 1.05
N HIS A 91 2.60 12.28 0.78
CA HIS A 91 3.83 12.60 1.47
C HIS A 91 4.60 13.75 0.84
N PHE A 92 4.18 14.24 -0.33
CA PHE A 92 4.81 15.38 -0.99
C PHE A 92 4.24 16.72 -0.47
N ASP A 93 5.07 17.47 0.24
CA ASP A 93 4.77 18.79 0.79
C ASP A 93 4.93 19.88 -0.28
N ILE A 94 3.89 20.09 -1.08
CA ILE A 94 3.90 21.13 -2.11
C ILE A 94 3.65 22.50 -1.50
N VAL A 95 4.61 23.40 -1.68
CA VAL A 95 4.52 24.78 -1.20
C VAL A 95 4.41 25.75 -2.37
N ARG A 96 3.39 26.60 -2.31
CA ARG A 96 3.14 27.64 -3.30
C ARG A 96 3.68 28.98 -2.79
N GLU A 97 4.15 29.77 -3.73
CA GLU A 97 4.39 31.19 -3.47
C GLU A 97 3.07 31.91 -3.24
N ASP A 98 3.06 32.82 -2.27
CA ASP A 98 1.97 33.76 -2.10
C ASP A 98 1.98 34.87 -3.17
N ALA A 99 1.03 35.79 -3.07
CA ALA A 99 0.88 36.90 -4.02
C ALA A 99 2.09 37.85 -4.04
N ASP A 100 2.87 37.87 -2.96
CA ASP A 100 4.05 38.71 -2.78
C ASP A 100 5.36 37.95 -3.12
N GLY A 101 5.26 36.69 -3.54
CA GLY A 101 6.39 35.85 -3.93
C GLY A 101 7.09 35.15 -2.77
N HIS A 102 6.52 35.15 -1.56
CA HIS A 102 7.10 34.45 -0.42
C HIS A 102 6.67 32.98 -0.38
N ILE A 103 7.59 32.13 0.07
CA ILE A 103 7.37 30.70 0.28
C ILE A 103 7.37 30.45 1.78
N THR A 104 6.23 30.07 2.34
CA THR A 104 6.15 29.68 3.76
C THR A 104 6.45 28.20 3.87
N ALA A 105 7.64 27.87 4.35
CA ALA A 105 8.05 26.48 4.52
C ALA A 105 7.20 25.78 5.61
N PRO A 106 6.95 24.47 5.46
CA PRO A 106 6.37 23.69 6.55
C PRO A 106 7.30 23.68 7.76
N ALA A 107 6.76 23.30 8.92
CA ALA A 107 7.57 23.07 10.10
C ALA A 107 8.70 22.07 9.80
N ALA A 108 9.89 22.31 10.36
CA ALA A 108 11.08 21.51 10.10
C ALA A 108 10.92 20.02 10.49
N LEU A 109 10.03 19.74 11.45
CA LEU A 109 9.66 18.40 11.86
C LEU A 109 8.17 18.17 11.69
N THR A 110 7.82 17.04 11.10
CA THR A 110 6.44 16.56 11.01
C THR A 110 6.27 15.31 11.86
N VAL A 111 5.23 15.30 12.70
CA VAL A 111 4.76 14.16 13.47
C VAL A 111 3.46 13.66 12.86
N ARG A 112 3.42 12.41 12.42
CA ARG A 112 2.24 11.79 11.80
C ARG A 112 1.63 10.79 12.76
N VAL A 113 0.41 11.02 13.21
CA VAL A 113 -0.33 10.08 14.06
C VAL A 113 -1.18 9.18 13.18
N CYS A 114 -1.04 7.88 13.33
CA CYS A 114 -1.82 6.90 12.58
C CYS A 114 -3.29 6.94 13.02
N GLU A 115 -4.21 7.16 12.08
CA GLU A 115 -5.66 7.15 12.31
C GLU A 115 -6.33 5.84 11.84
N GLY A 116 -5.55 4.86 11.40
CA GLY A 116 -6.11 3.55 11.02
C GLY A 116 -6.85 2.88 12.17
N ILE A 117 -7.86 2.09 11.86
CA ILE A 117 -8.81 1.48 12.82
C ILE A 117 -8.18 0.96 14.12
N ALA A 118 -7.09 0.18 14.06
CA ALA A 118 -6.45 -0.36 15.26
C ALA A 118 -5.86 0.75 16.16
N CYS A 119 -5.32 1.82 15.57
CA CYS A 119 -4.79 2.98 16.29
C CYS A 119 -5.90 3.87 16.83
N GLU A 120 -7.00 4.07 16.10
CA GLU A 120 -8.17 4.79 16.60
C GLU A 120 -8.75 4.08 17.83
N MET A 121 -8.99 2.76 17.76
CA MET A 121 -9.43 1.95 18.90
C MET A 121 -8.47 2.05 20.10
N ALA A 122 -7.18 2.27 19.85
CA ALA A 122 -6.17 2.42 20.89
C ALA A 122 -5.98 3.88 21.36
N GLY A 123 -6.82 4.82 20.92
CA GLY A 123 -6.84 6.21 21.41
C GLY A 123 -6.04 7.21 20.57
N ALA A 124 -5.79 6.94 19.29
CA ALA A 124 -5.04 7.84 18.41
C ALA A 124 -5.67 9.24 18.28
N SER A 125 -6.99 9.36 18.29
CA SER A 125 -7.68 10.67 18.22
C SER A 125 -7.29 11.58 19.39
N ALA A 126 -7.19 11.02 20.60
CA ALA A 126 -6.73 11.77 21.77
C ALA A 126 -5.26 12.21 21.67
N LEU A 127 -4.42 11.44 20.97
CA LEU A 127 -3.04 11.86 20.66
C LEU A 127 -3.04 13.03 19.67
N LEU A 128 -3.81 12.94 18.58
CA LEU A 128 -3.94 13.99 17.57
C LEU A 128 -4.37 15.32 18.18
N GLU A 129 -5.31 15.31 19.12
CA GLU A 129 -5.79 16.51 19.81
C GLU A 129 -4.76 17.11 20.76
N ARG A 130 -4.00 16.27 21.48
CA ARG A 130 -3.08 16.70 22.54
C ARG A 130 -1.70 17.13 22.05
N LEU A 131 -1.16 16.45 21.05
CA LEU A 131 0.22 16.66 20.60
C LEU A 131 0.51 18.09 20.09
N PRO A 132 -0.38 18.78 19.36
CA PRO A 132 -0.12 20.15 18.91
C PRO A 132 0.19 21.11 20.07
N ALA A 133 -0.58 21.04 21.16
CA ALA A 133 -0.35 21.86 22.35
C ALA A 133 0.95 21.48 23.08
N LEU A 134 1.33 20.20 23.04
CA LEU A 134 2.51 19.67 23.74
C LEU A 134 3.83 19.95 23.00
N LEU A 135 3.81 19.90 21.67
CA LEU A 135 5.00 20.00 20.82
C LEU A 135 5.28 21.43 20.35
N GLY A 136 4.32 22.34 20.47
CA GLY A 136 4.46 23.74 20.09
C GLY A 136 4.34 23.96 18.58
N THR A 137 4.70 25.17 18.13
CA THR A 137 4.50 25.62 16.74
C THR A 137 5.60 25.17 15.77
N ASP A 138 6.75 24.74 16.30
CA ASP A 138 7.91 24.32 15.50
C ASP A 138 7.78 22.87 14.98
N VAL A 139 6.74 22.16 15.40
CA VAL A 139 6.43 20.79 15.00
C VAL A 139 5.03 20.72 14.42
N ARG A 140 4.91 20.25 13.17
CA ARG A 140 3.62 20.04 12.52
C ARG A 140 3.09 18.65 12.87
N VAL A 141 1.91 18.58 13.48
CA VAL A 141 1.23 17.30 13.76
C VAL A 141 0.16 17.06 12.70
N LEU A 142 0.18 15.89 12.07
CA LEU A 142 -0.76 15.49 11.03
C LEU A 142 -1.38 14.13 11.38
N ALA A 143 -2.64 13.92 10.97
CA ALA A 143 -3.18 12.58 10.80
C ALA A 143 -2.52 11.90 9.60
N ALA A 144 -2.39 10.58 9.67
CA ALA A 144 -1.93 9.75 8.56
C ALA A 144 -2.72 8.44 8.52
N PRO A 145 -2.96 7.89 7.30
CA PRO A 145 -3.54 6.56 7.15
C PRO A 145 -2.66 5.49 7.82
N CYS A 146 -3.10 4.23 7.78
CA CYS A 146 -2.40 3.13 8.44
C CYS A 146 -0.89 3.07 8.09
N ILE A 147 -0.02 3.28 9.07
CA ILE A 147 1.46 3.23 8.89
C ILE A 147 2.06 1.81 9.04
N GLY A 148 1.23 0.76 9.04
CA GLY A 148 1.70 -0.64 9.05
C GLY A 148 2.25 -1.13 10.40
N ARG A 149 1.78 -0.54 11.51
CA ARG A 149 2.19 -0.86 12.89
C ARG A 149 1.01 -1.17 13.81
N CYS A 150 -0.02 -1.81 13.27
CA CYS A 150 -1.28 -2.06 13.97
C CYS A 150 -1.12 -2.97 15.19
N GLU A 151 -0.09 -3.82 15.24
CA GLU A 151 0.24 -4.65 16.40
C GLU A 151 0.85 -3.86 17.57
N ARG A 152 1.27 -2.62 17.31
CA ARG A 152 1.85 -1.69 18.29
C ARG A 152 0.99 -0.44 18.48
N ALA A 153 -0.30 -0.52 18.15
CA ALA A 153 -1.22 0.60 18.25
C ALA A 153 -1.33 1.18 19.68
N PRO A 154 -1.53 2.50 19.84
CA PRO A 154 -1.52 3.51 18.77
C PRO A 154 -0.07 3.79 18.32
N ALA A 155 0.12 4.06 17.03
CA ALA A 155 1.45 4.28 16.46
C ALA A 155 1.59 5.68 15.86
N VAL A 156 2.78 6.27 15.98
CA VAL A 156 3.11 7.63 15.52
C VAL A 156 4.45 7.60 14.77
N LEU A 157 4.61 8.39 13.71
CA LEU A 157 5.91 8.66 13.08
C LEU A 157 6.41 10.06 13.47
N VAL A 158 7.60 10.15 14.05
CA VAL A 158 8.33 11.41 14.26
C VAL A 158 9.38 11.52 13.16
N GLY A 159 9.14 12.37 12.15
CA GLY A 159 9.89 12.31 10.91
C GLY A 159 9.64 10.96 10.21
N GLN A 160 10.65 10.10 10.19
CA GLN A 160 10.57 8.71 9.73
C GLN A 160 10.60 7.71 10.91
N HIS A 161 10.92 8.15 12.12
CA HIS A 161 11.08 7.26 13.27
C HIS A 161 9.73 6.83 13.86
N PRO A 162 9.46 5.53 14.00
CA PRO A 162 8.23 5.05 14.62
C PRO A 162 8.29 5.10 16.15
N VAL A 163 7.24 5.65 16.76
CA VAL A 163 6.94 5.54 18.18
C VAL A 163 5.78 4.57 18.33
N ASP A 164 6.11 3.35 18.74
CA ASP A 164 5.19 2.27 19.04
C ASP A 164 4.51 2.49 20.41
N ALA A 165 3.28 2.00 20.59
CA ALA A 165 2.47 2.17 21.82
C ALA A 165 2.50 3.63 22.33
N ALA A 166 2.28 4.55 21.40
CA ALA A 166 2.57 5.96 21.56
C ALA A 166 1.77 6.59 22.71
N THR A 167 2.48 7.33 23.55
CA THR A 167 1.90 8.23 24.55
C THR A 167 2.36 9.66 24.26
N PRO A 168 1.65 10.70 24.74
CA PRO A 168 2.11 12.07 24.54
C PRO A 168 3.53 12.30 25.04
N ALA A 169 3.88 11.72 26.19
CA ALA A 169 5.21 11.81 26.78
C ALA A 169 6.29 11.12 25.93
N ALA A 170 6.01 9.92 25.39
CA ALA A 170 6.95 9.20 24.54
C ALA A 170 7.23 9.95 23.23
N VAL A 171 6.18 10.51 22.60
CA VAL A 171 6.32 11.30 21.38
C VAL A 171 7.11 12.58 21.66
N GLN A 172 6.80 13.30 22.74
CA GLN A 172 7.54 14.51 23.12
C GLN A 172 9.01 14.21 23.43
N ALA A 173 9.30 13.11 24.12
CA ALA A 173 10.68 12.69 24.39
C ALA A 173 11.43 12.39 23.08
N CYS A 174 10.80 11.67 22.14
CA CYS A 174 11.38 11.39 20.83
C CYS A 174 11.69 12.66 20.02
N VAL A 175 10.75 13.62 20.00
CA VAL A 175 10.92 14.93 19.38
C VAL A 175 12.06 15.71 20.03
N THR A 176 12.10 15.76 21.37
CA THR A 176 13.14 16.49 22.13
C THR A 176 14.52 15.88 21.90
N ALA A 177 14.60 14.56 21.76
CA ALA A 177 15.84 13.85 21.46
C ALA A 177 16.31 14.00 20.00
N GLY A 178 15.49 14.58 19.11
CA GLY A 178 15.81 14.68 17.68
C GLY A 178 15.89 13.33 16.98
N THR A 179 15.25 12.29 17.52
CA THR A 179 15.24 10.95 16.91
C THR A 179 14.19 10.91 15.80
N VAL A 180 14.64 11.15 14.57
CA VAL A 180 13.75 11.31 13.40
C VAL A 180 13.95 10.24 12.31
N ARG A 181 14.94 9.36 12.48
CA ARG A 181 15.26 8.29 11.54
C ARG A 181 14.83 6.93 12.10
N ASP A 182 14.34 6.08 11.21
CA ASP A 182 14.10 4.66 11.49
C ASP A 182 15.33 3.85 11.09
N ASP A 183 16.19 3.58 12.07
CA ASP A 183 17.36 2.75 11.86
C ASP A 183 16.99 1.26 11.96
N PRO A 184 17.41 0.41 11.00
CA PRO A 184 17.09 -1.01 11.02
C PRO A 184 17.47 -1.71 12.33
N GLN A 185 16.55 -2.51 12.85
CA GLN A 185 16.85 -3.46 13.91
C GLN A 185 17.69 -4.62 13.35
N PRO A 186 18.39 -5.41 14.21
CA PRO A 186 19.17 -6.55 13.76
C PRO A 186 18.33 -7.57 12.96
N TYR A 187 18.83 -7.97 11.79
CA TYR A 187 18.19 -8.91 10.87
C TYR A 187 19.18 -9.96 10.35
N LEU A 188 18.67 -11.02 9.72
CA LEU A 188 19.47 -12.06 9.07
C LEU A 188 20.08 -11.52 7.76
N GLY A 189 21.32 -11.01 7.85
CA GLY A 189 22.07 -10.46 6.72
C GLY A 189 22.59 -11.51 5.72
N TYR A 190 23.09 -11.04 4.58
CA TYR A 190 23.48 -11.84 3.42
C TYR A 190 24.41 -13.02 3.71
N ASP A 191 25.51 -12.79 4.42
CA ASP A 191 26.50 -13.83 4.69
C ASP A 191 25.95 -14.93 5.60
N ASN A 192 25.21 -14.55 6.64
CA ASN A 192 24.54 -15.50 7.53
C ASN A 192 23.46 -16.28 6.80
N TYR A 193 22.67 -15.62 5.95
CA TYR A 193 21.67 -16.28 5.10
C TYR A 193 22.31 -17.34 4.19
N ARG A 194 23.44 -17.01 3.54
CA ARG A 194 24.21 -17.96 2.72
C ARG A 194 24.81 -19.10 3.52
N ALA A 195 25.35 -18.81 4.71
CA ALA A 195 25.90 -19.84 5.60
C ALA A 195 24.83 -20.88 6.00
N GLN A 196 23.57 -20.46 6.11
CA GLN A 196 22.42 -21.33 6.37
C GLN A 196 21.85 -22.02 5.11
N GLY A 197 22.56 -21.92 3.98
CA GLY A 197 22.16 -22.54 2.71
C GLY A 197 21.25 -21.69 1.82
N GLY A 198 21.10 -20.40 2.13
CA GLY A 198 20.45 -19.45 1.24
C GLY A 198 21.11 -19.35 -0.13
N TYR A 199 20.29 -19.10 -1.16
CA TYR A 199 20.64 -19.04 -2.58
C TYR A 199 21.02 -20.37 -3.24
N ARG A 200 20.99 -21.50 -2.53
CA ARG A 200 21.26 -22.82 -3.14
C ARG A 200 20.23 -23.19 -4.20
N LEU A 201 18.96 -22.83 -4.02
CA LEU A 201 17.92 -23.11 -5.01
C LEU A 201 18.19 -22.34 -6.31
N LEU A 202 18.58 -21.07 -6.20
CA LEU A 202 18.97 -20.27 -7.36
C LEU A 202 20.20 -20.84 -8.06
N GLN A 203 21.19 -21.31 -7.30
CA GLN A 203 22.40 -21.96 -7.83
C GLN A 203 22.10 -23.28 -8.54
N ALA A 204 21.24 -24.12 -7.97
CA ALA A 204 20.80 -25.39 -8.59
C ALA A 204 20.09 -25.14 -9.92
N LEU A 205 19.28 -24.07 -10.01
CA LEU A 205 18.62 -23.67 -11.26
C LEU A 205 19.64 -23.20 -12.32
N GLU A 206 20.70 -22.49 -11.91
CA GLU A 206 21.76 -22.05 -12.82
C GLU A 206 22.64 -23.20 -13.31
N GLN A 207 22.89 -24.20 -12.45
CA GLN A 207 23.71 -25.37 -12.76
C GLN A 207 22.96 -26.42 -13.58
N GLY A 208 21.64 -26.34 -13.66
CA GLY A 208 20.78 -27.29 -14.38
C GLY A 208 20.36 -28.51 -13.56
N ASP A 209 20.62 -28.52 -12.26
CA ASP A 209 20.18 -29.58 -11.33
C ASP A 209 18.64 -29.59 -11.17
N THR A 210 18.01 -28.43 -11.38
CA THR A 210 16.57 -28.28 -11.54
C THR A 210 16.27 -27.42 -12.76
N ASN A 211 15.02 -27.37 -13.19
CA ASN A 211 14.61 -26.57 -14.34
C ASN A 211 13.30 -25.83 -14.11
N ALA A 212 13.04 -24.86 -14.98
CA ALA A 212 11.89 -23.97 -14.88
C ALA A 212 10.54 -24.70 -14.91
N ASP A 213 10.39 -25.79 -15.68
CA ASP A 213 9.14 -26.54 -15.75
C ASP A 213 8.87 -27.33 -14.46
N ALA A 214 9.91 -27.94 -13.89
CA ALA A 214 9.83 -28.61 -12.60
C ALA A 214 9.44 -27.64 -11.48
N LEU A 215 10.04 -26.45 -11.42
CA LEU A 215 9.71 -25.44 -10.43
C LEU A 215 8.28 -24.89 -10.60
N ILE A 216 7.83 -24.64 -11.84
CA ILE A 216 6.44 -24.26 -12.08
C ILE A 216 5.48 -25.35 -11.59
N ALA A 217 5.77 -26.63 -11.89
CA ALA A 217 4.93 -27.74 -11.44
C ALA A 217 4.85 -27.83 -9.90
N VAL A 218 5.98 -27.65 -9.20
CA VAL A 218 6.01 -27.55 -7.73
C VAL A 218 5.12 -26.40 -7.24
N MET A 219 5.29 -25.20 -7.80
CA MET A 219 4.49 -24.04 -7.37
C MET A 219 2.99 -24.23 -7.63
N GLU A 220 2.60 -24.90 -8.72
CA GLU A 220 1.20 -25.22 -9.00
C GLU A 220 0.63 -26.28 -8.06
N ASN A 221 1.38 -27.37 -7.85
CA ASN A 221 0.96 -28.47 -7.00
C ASN A 221 0.89 -28.07 -5.52
N SER A 222 1.66 -27.07 -5.10
CA SER A 222 1.61 -26.53 -3.74
C SER A 222 0.27 -25.87 -3.42
N GLY A 223 -0.46 -25.39 -4.44
CA GLY A 223 -1.66 -24.59 -4.26
C GLY A 223 -1.39 -23.17 -3.73
N LEU A 224 -0.14 -22.69 -3.75
CA LEU A 224 0.18 -21.31 -3.37
C LEU A 224 -0.59 -20.33 -4.26
N ARG A 225 -1.27 -19.39 -3.61
CA ARG A 225 -2.00 -18.28 -4.23
C ARG A 225 -1.33 -16.97 -3.84
N GLY A 226 -1.50 -15.93 -4.66
CA GLY A 226 -0.97 -14.60 -4.38
C GLY A 226 -1.50 -14.04 -3.05
N LEU A 227 -0.59 -13.78 -2.12
CA LEU A 227 -0.88 -13.42 -0.72
C LEU A 227 -1.06 -11.91 -0.50
N GLY A 228 -1.14 -11.11 -1.58
CA GLY A 228 -1.46 -9.69 -1.54
C GLY A 228 -2.96 -9.36 -1.57
N GLY A 229 -3.83 -10.36 -1.71
CA GLY A 229 -5.29 -10.17 -1.59
C GLY A 229 -6.14 -10.83 -2.68
N ALA A 230 -5.72 -10.76 -3.93
CA ALA A 230 -6.51 -11.30 -5.05
C ALA A 230 -6.53 -12.84 -5.12
N GLY A 231 -5.54 -13.51 -4.53
CA GLY A 231 -5.49 -14.97 -4.47
C GLY A 231 -5.37 -15.65 -5.84
N PHE A 232 -4.66 -15.10 -6.81
CA PHE A 232 -4.43 -15.80 -8.09
C PHE A 232 -3.37 -16.91 -7.92
N PRO A 233 -3.51 -18.12 -8.51
CA PRO A 233 -2.53 -19.20 -8.37
C PRO A 233 -1.13 -18.84 -8.90
N THR A 234 -0.11 -18.97 -8.05
CA THR A 234 1.25 -18.47 -8.30
C THR A 234 1.92 -19.17 -9.48
N GLY A 235 1.93 -20.51 -9.51
CA GLY A 235 2.55 -21.27 -10.60
C GLY A 235 1.88 -21.03 -11.96
N ARG A 236 0.55 -20.84 -11.98
CA ARG A 236 -0.19 -20.47 -13.20
C ARG A 236 0.22 -19.08 -13.68
N LYS A 237 0.39 -18.11 -12.77
CA LYS A 237 0.88 -16.76 -13.10
C LYS A 237 2.27 -16.83 -13.75
N TRP A 238 3.15 -17.66 -13.21
CA TRP A 238 4.49 -17.87 -13.78
C TRP A 238 4.43 -18.44 -15.19
N ARG A 239 3.58 -19.46 -15.43
CA ARG A 239 3.42 -20.03 -16.77
C ARG A 239 2.90 -19.00 -17.78
N ILE A 240 1.89 -18.21 -17.39
CA ILE A 240 1.31 -17.18 -18.27
C ILE A 240 2.39 -16.19 -18.71
N VAL A 241 3.10 -15.57 -17.76
CA VAL A 241 4.11 -14.56 -18.09
C VAL A 241 5.29 -15.15 -18.86
N ARG A 242 5.72 -16.38 -18.53
CA ARG A 242 6.79 -17.07 -19.26
C ARG A 242 6.41 -17.38 -20.71
N ALA A 243 5.12 -17.46 -21.05
CA ALA A 243 4.66 -17.69 -22.41
C ALA A 243 4.65 -16.39 -23.26
N GLU A 244 4.65 -15.22 -22.64
CA GLU A 244 4.61 -13.93 -23.34
C GLU A 244 5.96 -13.56 -23.99
N PRO A 245 6.01 -12.71 -25.02
CA PRO A 245 7.27 -12.32 -25.65
C PRO A 245 8.26 -11.61 -24.70
N ALA A 246 9.56 -11.84 -24.90
CA ALA A 246 10.60 -11.05 -24.23
C ALA A 246 10.71 -9.64 -24.86
N PRO A 247 11.23 -8.63 -24.14
CA PRO A 247 11.66 -8.66 -22.74
C PRO A 247 10.47 -8.65 -21.77
N ARG A 248 10.56 -9.48 -20.72
CA ARG A 248 9.60 -9.54 -19.61
C ARG A 248 10.17 -8.81 -18.40
N LEU A 249 9.33 -8.18 -17.60
CA LEU A 249 9.72 -7.46 -16.40
C LEU A 249 9.06 -8.07 -15.16
N MET A 250 9.53 -7.67 -13.98
CA MET A 250 8.91 -8.04 -12.72
C MET A 250 8.65 -6.81 -11.87
N ALA A 251 7.47 -6.77 -11.27
CA ALA A 251 7.11 -5.80 -10.23
C ALA A 251 6.90 -6.55 -8.91
N VAL A 252 7.50 -6.08 -7.83
CA VAL A 252 7.29 -6.60 -6.48
C VAL A 252 6.57 -5.55 -5.66
N ASN A 253 5.40 -5.91 -5.16
CA ASN A 253 4.56 -5.04 -4.37
C ASN A 253 4.85 -5.20 -2.87
N ILE A 254 5.42 -4.15 -2.28
CA ILE A 254 5.61 -3.95 -0.84
C ILE A 254 4.94 -2.61 -0.42
N ASP A 255 3.88 -2.21 -1.13
CA ASP A 255 2.96 -1.16 -0.70
C ASP A 255 1.88 -1.77 0.21
N GLU A 256 2.32 -2.22 1.39
CA GLU A 256 1.48 -2.84 2.41
C GLU A 256 0.59 -1.78 3.10
N GLY A 257 -0.33 -1.19 2.33
CA GLY A 257 -1.17 -0.07 2.74
C GLY A 257 -2.53 -0.46 3.33
N GLU A 258 -2.98 -1.71 3.15
CA GLU A 258 -4.28 -2.18 3.67
C GLU A 258 -4.30 -2.09 5.21
N PRO A 259 -5.19 -1.28 5.82
CA PRO A 259 -5.23 -1.11 7.27
C PRO A 259 -5.36 -2.43 8.03
N GLY A 260 -4.45 -2.65 8.98
CA GLY A 260 -4.34 -3.91 9.72
C GLY A 260 -3.29 -4.88 9.17
N THR A 261 -2.70 -4.62 8.00
CA THR A 261 -1.66 -5.48 7.42
C THR A 261 -0.26 -5.00 7.81
N PHE A 262 0.59 -5.92 8.26
CA PHE A 262 1.99 -5.63 8.64
C PHE A 262 2.91 -6.86 8.54
N LYS A 263 2.48 -7.92 7.86
CA LYS A 263 3.19 -9.20 7.71
C LYS A 263 4.45 -9.06 6.83
N ASP A 264 4.36 -8.28 5.76
CA ASP A 264 5.46 -8.08 4.82
C ASP A 264 6.56 -7.28 5.49
N ARG A 265 6.20 -6.23 6.26
CA ARG A 265 7.15 -5.50 7.10
C ARG A 265 7.86 -6.43 8.08
N VAL A 266 7.12 -7.20 8.87
CA VAL A 266 7.70 -8.06 9.91
C VAL A 266 8.66 -9.10 9.35
N TYR A 267 8.35 -9.68 8.19
CA TYR A 267 9.30 -10.59 7.53
C TYR A 267 10.50 -9.85 6.95
N LEU A 268 10.30 -8.70 6.31
CA LEU A 268 11.37 -7.91 5.71
C LEU A 268 12.36 -7.37 6.74
N GLU A 269 11.88 -6.93 7.91
CA GLU A 269 12.70 -6.47 9.04
C GLU A 269 13.55 -7.60 9.65
N ARG A 270 13.28 -8.88 9.34
CA ARG A 270 13.95 -10.03 9.98
C ARG A 270 14.77 -10.87 9.03
N ASP A 271 14.26 -11.18 7.85
CA ASP A 271 14.87 -12.09 6.87
C ASP A 271 14.62 -11.59 5.44
N PRO A 272 15.26 -10.48 5.04
CA PRO A 272 15.08 -9.89 3.71
C PRO A 272 15.52 -10.83 2.58
N HIS A 273 16.57 -11.64 2.82
CA HIS A 273 17.16 -12.46 1.77
C HIS A 273 16.29 -13.66 1.38
N ARG A 274 15.41 -14.15 2.26
CA ARG A 274 14.44 -15.20 1.92
C ARG A 274 13.51 -14.79 0.78
N PHE A 275 12.93 -13.59 0.86
CA PHE A 275 12.09 -13.08 -0.22
C PHE A 275 12.94 -12.79 -1.47
N LEU A 276 14.12 -12.19 -1.31
CA LEU A 276 15.00 -11.85 -2.44
C LEU A 276 15.43 -13.10 -3.22
N GLU A 277 15.68 -14.22 -2.55
CA GLU A 277 15.95 -15.49 -3.21
C GLU A 277 14.72 -15.97 -4.01
N GLY A 278 13.54 -16.00 -3.41
CA GLY A 278 12.31 -16.37 -4.11
C GLY A 278 11.99 -15.48 -5.31
N MET A 279 12.26 -14.17 -5.18
CA MET A 279 12.18 -13.18 -6.24
C MET A 279 13.12 -13.52 -7.41
N LEU A 280 14.39 -13.80 -7.13
CA LEU A 280 15.38 -14.15 -8.15
C LEU A 280 15.07 -15.49 -8.83
N VAL A 281 14.57 -16.48 -8.09
CA VAL A 281 14.10 -17.76 -8.64
C VAL A 281 12.93 -17.53 -9.58
N ALA A 282 11.91 -16.77 -9.17
CA ALA A 282 10.76 -16.43 -10.01
C ALA A 282 11.21 -15.71 -11.29
N ALA A 283 12.12 -14.75 -11.16
CA ALA A 283 12.66 -14.00 -12.29
C ALA A 283 13.41 -14.91 -13.28
N ARG A 284 14.25 -15.82 -12.78
CA ARG A 284 15.00 -16.75 -13.64
C ARG A 284 14.09 -17.79 -14.31
N VAL A 285 13.09 -18.32 -13.60
CA VAL A 285 12.10 -19.25 -14.17
C VAL A 285 11.28 -18.62 -15.28
N THR A 286 10.91 -17.34 -15.13
CA THR A 286 10.06 -16.63 -16.10
C THR A 286 10.82 -15.85 -17.17
N GLY A 287 12.15 -15.75 -17.07
CA GLY A 287 12.99 -15.04 -18.04
C GLY A 287 12.82 -13.52 -17.96
N VAL A 288 12.77 -12.98 -16.74
CA VAL A 288 12.66 -11.55 -16.48
C VAL A 288 14.00 -10.85 -16.68
N ALA A 289 13.98 -9.72 -17.39
CA ALA A 289 15.17 -8.91 -17.69
C ALA A 289 15.52 -7.89 -16.59
N ALA A 290 14.50 -7.32 -15.92
CA ALA A 290 14.69 -6.37 -14.82
C ALA A 290 13.54 -6.47 -13.81
N ILE A 291 13.84 -6.17 -12.55
CA ILE A 291 12.95 -6.26 -11.39
C ILE A 291 12.79 -4.89 -10.76
N TYR A 292 11.56 -4.51 -10.45
CA TYR A 292 11.21 -3.27 -9.77
C TYR A 292 10.52 -3.61 -8.45
N ILE A 293 11.18 -3.31 -7.33
CA ILE A 293 10.63 -3.46 -5.98
C ILE A 293 10.02 -2.13 -5.60
N TYR A 294 8.70 -2.08 -5.40
CA TYR A 294 8.00 -0.88 -4.95
C TYR A 294 7.74 -0.98 -3.45
N LEU A 295 8.31 -0.06 -2.68
CA LEU A 295 8.21 -0.02 -1.23
C LEU A 295 7.54 1.27 -0.79
N ARG A 296 6.51 1.17 0.05
CA ARG A 296 5.85 2.33 0.65
C ARG A 296 6.81 3.22 1.44
N ASP A 297 6.49 4.51 1.52
CA ASP A 297 7.39 5.49 2.13
C ASP A 297 7.53 5.31 3.65
N GLU A 298 6.46 4.88 4.31
CA GLU A 298 6.37 4.70 5.76
C GLU A 298 7.35 3.67 6.28
N TYR A 299 7.86 2.77 5.42
CA TYR A 299 8.79 1.71 5.78
C TYR A 299 10.25 2.15 5.57
N ALA A 300 10.64 3.27 6.17
CA ALA A 300 11.98 3.84 6.03
C ALA A 300 13.09 2.87 6.52
N GLY A 301 12.88 2.16 7.64
CA GLY A 301 13.80 1.12 8.11
C GLY A 301 13.95 -0.02 7.10
N CYS A 302 12.84 -0.54 6.57
CA CYS A 302 12.89 -1.56 5.51
C CYS A 302 13.60 -1.08 4.24
N ARG A 303 13.45 0.20 3.88
CA ARG A 303 14.14 0.80 2.73
C ARG A 303 15.65 0.76 2.94
N ALA A 304 16.13 1.06 4.15
CA ALA A 304 17.55 0.94 4.50
C ALA A 304 18.04 -0.52 4.43
N VAL A 305 17.27 -1.47 4.97
CA VAL A 305 17.56 -2.92 4.87
C VAL A 305 17.67 -3.37 3.41
N LEU A 306 16.70 -3.02 2.56
CA LEU A 306 16.70 -3.39 1.14
C LEU A 306 17.85 -2.72 0.38
N THR A 307 18.16 -1.47 0.69
CA THR A 307 19.27 -0.75 0.05
C THR A 307 20.58 -1.50 0.28
N GLU A 308 20.84 -1.89 1.53
CA GLU A 308 22.04 -2.65 1.90
C GLU A 308 22.03 -4.05 1.28
N ALA A 309 20.93 -4.80 1.41
CA ALA A 309 20.83 -6.16 0.87
C ALA A 309 21.01 -6.20 -0.67
N LEU A 310 20.47 -5.21 -1.38
CA LEU A 310 20.65 -5.07 -2.83
C LEU A 310 22.07 -4.66 -3.21
N ALA A 311 22.74 -3.82 -2.41
CA ALA A 311 24.15 -3.51 -2.61
C ALA A 311 25.03 -4.76 -2.46
N GLN A 312 24.77 -5.58 -1.43
CA GLN A 312 25.47 -6.85 -1.20
C GLN A 312 25.26 -7.84 -2.35
N LEU A 313 24.03 -7.98 -2.85
CA LEU A 313 23.73 -8.83 -4.02
C LEU A 313 24.45 -8.36 -5.29
N ARG A 314 24.61 -7.05 -5.49
CA ARG A 314 25.35 -6.51 -6.63
C ARG A 314 26.86 -6.74 -6.49
N ALA A 315 27.40 -6.58 -5.28
CA ALA A 315 28.83 -6.72 -5.01
C ALA A 315 29.31 -8.18 -5.10
N ALA A 316 28.50 -9.12 -4.59
CA ALA A 316 28.85 -10.53 -4.52
C ALA A 316 27.67 -11.41 -4.94
N PRO A 317 27.27 -11.41 -6.22
CA PRO A 317 26.07 -12.13 -6.67
C PRO A 317 26.20 -13.65 -6.47
N PRO A 318 25.14 -14.35 -6.00
CA PRO A 318 25.17 -15.80 -5.78
C PRO A 318 25.29 -16.63 -7.07
N VAL A 319 24.89 -16.06 -8.22
CA VAL A 319 24.98 -16.62 -9.57
C VAL A 319 25.28 -15.49 -10.58
N PRO A 320 25.93 -15.76 -11.73
CA PRO A 320 26.19 -14.73 -12.73
C PRO A 320 24.91 -14.23 -13.42
N GLY A 321 24.95 -13.00 -13.93
CA GLY A 321 23.88 -12.45 -14.78
C GLY A 321 22.55 -12.29 -14.05
N LEU A 322 22.56 -11.79 -12.80
CA LEU A 322 21.32 -11.37 -12.14
C LEU A 322 20.63 -10.27 -12.97
N PRO A 323 19.29 -10.25 -13.02
CA PRO A 323 18.57 -9.14 -13.63
C PRO A 323 18.87 -7.84 -12.87
N GLU A 324 18.74 -6.70 -13.56
CA GLU A 324 18.86 -5.41 -12.90
C GLU A 324 17.71 -5.26 -11.89
N ILE A 325 18.04 -4.85 -10.65
CA ILE A 325 17.06 -4.67 -9.58
C ILE A 325 16.98 -3.18 -9.22
N HIS A 326 15.79 -2.61 -9.35
CA HIS A 326 15.45 -1.24 -9.03
C HIS A 326 14.60 -1.21 -7.75
N LEU A 327 15.03 -0.46 -6.74
CA LEU A 327 14.20 -0.13 -5.58
C LEU A 327 13.48 1.20 -5.88
N ARG A 328 12.16 1.21 -5.76
CA ARG A 328 11.30 2.37 -5.99
C ARG A 328 10.59 2.75 -4.71
N ARG A 329 10.66 4.04 -4.37
CA ARG A 329 10.05 4.59 -3.17
C ARG A 329 8.66 5.11 -3.51
N GLY A 330 7.65 4.60 -2.82
CA GLY A 330 6.29 5.18 -2.84
C GLY A 330 6.23 6.48 -2.07
N ALA A 331 5.09 7.17 -2.11
CA ALA A 331 4.93 8.49 -1.50
C ALA A 331 3.59 8.66 -0.75
N GLY A 332 3.11 7.57 -0.12
CA GLY A 332 1.91 7.56 0.71
C GLY A 332 0.63 7.61 -0.12
N ALA A 333 0.29 6.53 -0.82
CA ALA A 333 -0.98 6.42 -1.53
C ALA A 333 -1.43 4.95 -1.54
N TYR A 334 -2.44 4.59 -0.74
CA TYR A 334 -2.92 3.21 -0.57
C TYR A 334 -3.30 2.55 -1.90
N ILE A 335 -3.84 3.33 -2.82
CA ILE A 335 -4.23 2.82 -4.15
C ILE A 335 -3.04 2.26 -4.93
N CYS A 336 -1.80 2.64 -4.63
CA CYS A 336 -0.61 2.07 -5.26
C CYS A 336 -0.33 0.62 -4.84
N GLY A 337 -1.07 0.08 -3.86
CA GLY A 337 -1.11 -1.36 -3.58
C GLY A 337 -1.89 -2.15 -4.65
N GLU A 338 -2.67 -1.48 -5.49
CA GLU A 338 -3.29 -2.10 -6.68
C GLU A 338 -2.25 -2.32 -7.78
N GLU A 339 -2.24 -3.51 -8.37
CA GLU A 339 -1.20 -3.99 -9.30
C GLU A 339 -0.83 -2.98 -10.41
N SER A 340 -1.83 -2.38 -11.05
CA SER A 340 -1.62 -1.48 -12.17
C SER A 340 -1.38 -0.03 -11.75
N ALA A 341 -1.93 0.41 -10.62
CA ALA A 341 -1.59 1.69 -10.01
C ALA A 341 -0.14 1.73 -9.54
N MET A 342 0.38 0.65 -8.94
CA MET A 342 1.80 0.49 -8.61
C MET A 342 2.68 0.70 -9.84
N ILE A 343 2.30 0.07 -10.96
CA ILE A 343 3.03 0.18 -12.24
C ILE A 343 3.04 1.62 -12.74
N GLU A 344 1.90 2.31 -12.70
CA GLU A 344 1.85 3.73 -13.07
C GLU A 344 2.76 4.58 -12.16
N SER A 345 2.81 4.28 -10.86
CA SER A 345 3.73 4.94 -9.92
C SER A 345 5.20 4.67 -10.27
N ILE A 346 5.59 3.40 -10.50
CA ILE A 346 6.95 3.02 -10.95
C ILE A 346 7.34 3.75 -12.24
N GLU A 347 6.39 3.98 -13.14
CA GLU A 347 6.57 4.72 -14.40
C GLU A 347 6.59 6.25 -14.22
N GLY A 348 6.58 6.77 -12.99
CA GLY A 348 6.63 8.19 -12.69
C GLY A 348 5.31 8.92 -12.99
N LYS A 349 4.17 8.23 -12.87
CA LYS A 349 2.82 8.79 -13.07
C LYS A 349 2.06 8.85 -11.76
N ARG A 350 0.84 9.37 -11.80
CA ARG A 350 -0.15 9.18 -10.72
C ARG A 350 -0.52 7.70 -10.65
N GLY A 351 -0.65 7.15 -9.45
CA GLY A 351 -1.06 5.75 -9.20
C GLY A 351 -2.55 5.51 -9.50
N MET A 352 -2.98 5.75 -10.74
CA MET A 352 -4.35 5.52 -11.18
C MET A 352 -4.46 4.14 -11.85
N PRO A 353 -5.32 3.23 -11.36
CA PRO A 353 -5.46 1.91 -11.96
C PRO A 353 -5.75 1.94 -13.47
N ARG A 354 -5.11 1.04 -14.21
CA ARG A 354 -5.34 0.85 -15.64
C ARG A 354 -6.66 0.12 -15.87
N LEU A 355 -7.35 0.47 -16.95
CA LEU A 355 -8.52 -0.28 -17.40
C LEU A 355 -8.07 -1.65 -17.91
N ARG A 356 -8.74 -2.72 -17.47
CA ARG A 356 -8.50 -4.09 -17.92
C ARG A 356 -9.64 -4.55 -18.83
N PRO A 357 -9.38 -5.29 -19.92
CA PRO A 357 -8.06 -5.65 -20.49
C PRO A 357 -7.36 -4.49 -21.23
N PRO A 358 -6.02 -4.58 -21.52
CA PRO A 358 -5.13 -5.74 -21.31
C PRO A 358 -4.73 -5.96 -19.84
N TYR A 359 -4.35 -7.20 -19.50
CA TYR A 359 -3.85 -7.53 -18.17
C TYR A 359 -2.34 -7.25 -18.05
N VAL A 360 -1.86 -7.00 -16.83
CA VAL A 360 -0.44 -6.71 -16.52
C VAL A 360 0.51 -7.81 -17.00
N ALA A 361 0.06 -9.07 -16.93
CA ALA A 361 0.82 -10.21 -17.44
C ALA A 361 1.19 -10.06 -18.93
N GLN A 362 0.40 -9.31 -19.71
CA GLN A 362 0.61 -9.04 -21.14
C GLN A 362 1.20 -7.64 -21.38
N VAL A 363 0.63 -6.62 -20.73
CA VAL A 363 0.99 -5.21 -20.89
C VAL A 363 1.03 -4.56 -19.51
N GLY A 364 2.18 -4.65 -18.87
CA GLY A 364 2.47 -4.11 -17.54
C GLY A 364 3.49 -2.97 -17.60
N LEU A 365 4.58 -3.09 -16.82
CA LEU A 365 5.66 -2.12 -16.75
C LEU A 365 6.20 -1.78 -18.15
N PHE A 366 6.22 -0.50 -18.47
CA PHE A 366 6.73 0.03 -19.74
C PHE A 366 6.14 -0.66 -20.97
N ASP A 367 4.84 -1.02 -20.87
CA ASP A 367 4.07 -1.74 -21.88
C ASP A 367 4.67 -3.13 -22.23
N ARG A 368 5.35 -3.76 -21.26
CA ARG A 368 5.93 -5.11 -21.40
C ARG A 368 5.19 -6.14 -20.54
N PRO A 369 5.20 -7.42 -20.94
CA PRO A 369 4.72 -8.51 -20.10
C PRO A 369 5.39 -8.47 -18.73
N THR A 370 4.58 -8.41 -17.67
CA THR A 370 5.08 -8.18 -16.31
C THR A 370 4.61 -9.26 -15.35
N LEU A 371 5.56 -9.87 -14.65
CA LEU A 371 5.29 -10.72 -13.50
C LEU A 371 5.13 -9.84 -12.26
N GLU A 372 3.93 -9.76 -11.71
CA GLU A 372 3.73 -9.11 -10.42
C GLU A 372 3.59 -10.13 -9.29
N HIS A 373 4.21 -9.83 -8.15
CA HIS A 373 3.97 -10.53 -6.88
C HIS A 373 4.02 -9.60 -5.67
N ASN A 374 3.20 -9.93 -4.68
CA ASN A 374 3.39 -9.49 -3.30
C ASN A 374 4.62 -10.16 -2.65
N PHE A 375 5.26 -9.46 -1.71
CA PHE A 375 6.42 -9.92 -0.93
C PHE A 375 6.27 -11.35 -0.38
N GLU A 376 5.23 -11.63 0.40
CA GLU A 376 5.08 -12.92 1.11
C GLU A 376 4.95 -14.09 0.12
N THR A 377 4.36 -13.84 -1.05
CA THR A 377 4.24 -14.88 -2.08
C THR A 377 5.61 -15.39 -2.53
N LEU A 378 6.59 -14.49 -2.64
CA LEU A 378 7.96 -14.82 -3.00
C LEU A 378 8.74 -15.39 -1.81
N TYR A 379 8.46 -14.95 -0.58
CA TYR A 379 9.06 -15.47 0.64
C TYR A 379 8.90 -17.00 0.76
N TRP A 380 7.74 -17.55 0.40
CA TRP A 380 7.46 -18.98 0.51
C TRP A 380 8.11 -19.86 -0.56
N VAL A 381 8.60 -19.29 -1.67
CA VAL A 381 9.10 -20.05 -2.84
C VAL A 381 10.17 -21.05 -2.43
N ARG A 382 11.18 -20.62 -1.67
CA ARG A 382 12.29 -21.50 -1.26
C ARG A 382 11.78 -22.67 -0.42
N GLU A 383 11.00 -22.39 0.61
CA GLU A 383 10.56 -23.42 1.56
C GLU A 383 9.66 -24.47 0.90
N ILE A 384 8.77 -24.03 0.01
CA ILE A 384 7.89 -24.93 -0.76
C ILE A 384 8.71 -25.84 -1.67
N VAL A 385 9.74 -25.31 -2.33
CA VAL A 385 10.58 -26.12 -3.22
C VAL A 385 11.46 -27.09 -2.44
N GLU A 386 12.05 -26.67 -1.32
CA GLU A 386 12.92 -27.51 -0.49
C GLU A 386 12.15 -28.64 0.21
N ARG A 387 10.92 -28.39 0.68
CA ARG A 387 10.10 -29.38 1.40
C ARG A 387 9.12 -30.15 0.52
N GLY A 388 8.91 -29.71 -0.72
CA GLY A 388 7.95 -30.28 -1.65
C GLY A 388 6.55 -29.67 -1.55
N PRO A 389 5.78 -29.71 -2.65
CA PRO A 389 4.46 -29.09 -2.73
C PRO A 389 3.44 -29.70 -1.75
N GLU A 390 3.54 -31.01 -1.46
CA GLU A 390 2.64 -31.72 -0.55
C GLU A 390 2.78 -31.19 0.89
N TRP A 391 3.98 -30.79 1.29
CA TRP A 391 4.21 -30.24 2.63
C TRP A 391 3.37 -28.99 2.86
N PHE A 392 3.37 -28.05 1.91
CA PHE A 392 2.59 -26.81 2.03
C PHE A 392 1.09 -27.10 1.92
N ALA A 393 0.69 -27.87 0.90
CA ALA A 393 -0.71 -28.20 0.66
C ALA A 393 -1.36 -28.94 1.85
N GLY A 394 -0.57 -29.69 2.63
CA GLY A 394 -1.03 -30.45 3.80
C GLY A 394 -1.24 -29.65 5.09
N GLN A 395 -0.90 -28.35 5.16
CA GLN A 395 -0.94 -27.58 6.42
C GLN A 395 -2.31 -26.99 6.80
N GLY A 396 -3.33 -27.06 5.94
CA GLY A 396 -4.58 -26.33 6.15
C GLY A 396 -5.55 -26.98 7.15
N ARG A 397 -6.59 -26.22 7.54
CA ARG A 397 -7.70 -26.65 8.40
C ARG A 397 -9.04 -26.50 7.67
N HIS A 398 -10.08 -27.17 8.18
CA HIS A 398 -11.46 -27.01 7.68
C HIS A 398 -11.59 -27.20 6.16
N GLY A 399 -10.86 -28.18 5.61
CA GLY A 399 -10.84 -28.51 4.18
C GLY A 399 -10.04 -27.55 3.30
N ARG A 400 -9.32 -26.59 3.89
CA ARG A 400 -8.42 -25.66 3.20
C ARG A 400 -7.00 -26.21 3.16
N LYS A 401 -6.13 -25.57 2.37
CA LYS A 401 -4.76 -26.03 2.08
C LYS A 401 -3.77 -24.88 2.22
N GLY A 402 -2.55 -25.17 2.68
CA GLY A 402 -1.51 -24.17 2.81
C GLY A 402 -1.42 -23.54 4.19
N LEU A 403 -0.43 -22.66 4.33
CA LEU A 403 -0.22 -21.78 5.47
C LEU A 403 -0.61 -20.35 5.11
N ARG A 404 -0.84 -19.54 6.14
CA ARG A 404 -1.08 -18.10 6.01
C ARG A 404 -0.41 -17.35 7.14
N SER A 405 0.19 -16.21 6.82
CA SER A 405 0.62 -15.23 7.82
C SER A 405 -0.52 -14.26 8.08
N PHE A 406 -1.14 -14.35 9.25
CA PHE A 406 -2.22 -13.45 9.66
C PHE A 406 -1.63 -12.25 10.40
N SER A 407 -1.92 -11.04 9.94
CA SER A 407 -1.61 -9.81 10.68
C SER A 407 -2.75 -9.57 11.67
N VAL A 408 -2.57 -9.92 12.94
CA VAL A 408 -3.63 -9.81 13.97
C VAL A 408 -3.40 -8.60 14.87
N SER A 409 -4.40 -7.72 14.96
CA SER A 409 -4.39 -6.52 15.78
C SER A 409 -5.75 -6.26 16.45
N GLY A 410 -5.89 -5.15 17.17
CA GLY A 410 -7.10 -4.84 17.95
C GLY A 410 -7.06 -5.44 19.35
N ARG A 411 -8.21 -5.88 19.87
CA ARG A 411 -8.42 -6.25 21.29
C ARG A 411 -7.99 -7.68 21.65
N VAL A 412 -6.79 -8.08 21.25
CA VAL A 412 -6.20 -9.39 21.60
C VAL A 412 -5.02 -9.22 22.56
N ARG A 413 -4.69 -10.27 23.33
CA ARG A 413 -3.56 -10.22 24.28
C ARG A 413 -2.20 -10.15 23.60
N HIS A 414 -2.02 -10.88 22.51
CA HIS A 414 -0.77 -10.94 21.75
C HIS A 414 -1.00 -10.59 20.27
N PRO A 415 -1.16 -9.29 19.94
CA PRO A 415 -1.20 -8.86 18.55
C PRO A 415 0.15 -9.09 17.88
N GLY A 416 0.14 -9.38 16.58
CA GLY A 416 1.34 -9.73 15.84
C GLY A 416 1.06 -10.51 14.56
N VAL A 417 2.13 -10.95 13.91
CA VAL A 417 2.05 -11.81 12.73
C VAL A 417 2.08 -13.26 13.18
N HIS A 418 1.00 -13.98 12.89
CA HIS A 418 0.83 -15.37 13.30
C HIS A 418 0.80 -16.28 12.06
N LEU A 419 1.77 -17.19 11.96
CA LEU A 419 1.79 -18.21 10.91
C LEU A 419 0.87 -19.36 11.33
N ALA A 420 -0.27 -19.49 10.67
CA ALA A 420 -1.29 -20.48 11.00
C ALA A 420 -1.80 -21.22 9.75
N PRO A 421 -2.45 -22.38 9.92
CA PRO A 421 -3.15 -23.07 8.84
C PRO A 421 -4.11 -22.16 8.08
N ALA A 422 -4.08 -22.20 6.74
CA ALA A 422 -5.16 -21.64 5.96
C ALA A 422 -6.48 -22.32 6.36
N GLY A 423 -7.57 -21.55 6.49
CA GLY A 423 -8.86 -22.06 6.93
C GLY A 423 -9.08 -22.12 8.43
N ILE A 424 -8.09 -21.78 9.26
CA ILE A 424 -8.29 -21.56 10.72
C ILE A 424 -9.46 -20.58 10.95
N THR A 425 -10.24 -20.75 12.01
CA THR A 425 -11.31 -19.79 12.35
C THR A 425 -10.73 -18.60 13.14
N VAL A 426 -11.44 -17.46 13.21
CA VAL A 426 -10.94 -16.34 14.01
C VAL A 426 -10.93 -16.67 15.51
N ARG A 427 -11.83 -17.53 15.99
CA ARG A 427 -11.81 -18.02 17.38
C ARG A 427 -10.56 -18.85 17.66
N GLU A 428 -10.27 -19.83 16.81
CA GLU A 428 -9.05 -20.64 16.89
C GLU A 428 -7.80 -19.74 16.84
N LEU A 429 -7.79 -18.73 15.96
CA LEU A 429 -6.67 -17.79 15.85
C LEU A 429 -6.49 -16.94 17.13
N ILE A 430 -7.58 -16.43 17.72
CA ILE A 430 -7.54 -15.67 18.98
C ILE A 430 -7.04 -16.56 20.12
N ASP A 431 -7.60 -17.76 20.26
CA ASP A 431 -7.35 -18.65 21.39
C ASP A 431 -5.96 -19.32 21.32
N GLU A 432 -5.58 -19.84 20.15
CA GLU A 432 -4.36 -20.64 19.99
C GLU A 432 -3.11 -19.79 19.75
N TYR A 433 -3.25 -18.63 19.10
CA TYR A 433 -2.10 -17.81 18.67
C TYR A 433 -2.00 -16.47 19.39
N CYS A 434 -3.13 -15.87 19.75
CA CYS A 434 -3.15 -14.55 20.39
C CYS A 434 -3.23 -14.60 21.91
N GLY A 435 -3.39 -15.78 22.53
CA GLY A 435 -3.55 -15.94 23.98
C GLY A 435 -4.88 -15.39 24.52
N GLY A 436 -5.90 -15.38 23.67
CA GLY A 436 -7.23 -14.86 23.99
C GLY A 436 -7.39 -13.35 23.79
N MET A 437 -8.54 -12.86 24.22
CA MET A 437 -8.87 -11.43 24.24
C MET A 437 -7.99 -10.66 25.24
N LEU A 438 -7.86 -9.36 25.02
CA LEU A 438 -7.28 -8.43 25.98
C LEU A 438 -8.06 -8.47 27.32
N ASP A 439 -7.38 -8.24 28.44
CA ASP A 439 -8.00 -8.35 29.78
C ASP A 439 -9.17 -7.37 29.93
N GLY A 440 -10.34 -7.88 30.34
CA GLY A 440 -11.57 -7.09 30.49
C GLY A 440 -12.38 -6.88 29.21
N HIS A 441 -11.95 -7.48 28.09
CA HIS A 441 -12.64 -7.41 26.80
C HIS A 441 -13.29 -8.75 26.43
N ALA A 442 -14.50 -8.71 25.90
CA ALA A 442 -15.18 -9.86 25.30
C ALA A 442 -15.22 -9.72 23.77
N PHE A 443 -15.11 -10.84 23.05
CA PHE A 443 -15.09 -10.83 21.58
C PHE A 443 -16.45 -10.40 21.00
N TYR A 444 -16.47 -9.32 20.21
CA TYR A 444 -17.68 -8.72 19.66
C TYR A 444 -17.79 -8.83 18.14
N GLY A 445 -16.68 -8.62 17.43
CA GLY A 445 -16.62 -8.67 15.98
C GLY A 445 -15.20 -8.59 15.46
N TYR A 446 -15.02 -8.69 14.14
CA TYR A 446 -13.71 -8.65 13.52
C TYR A 446 -13.78 -8.17 12.07
N LEU A 447 -12.71 -7.52 11.62
CA LEU A 447 -12.43 -7.32 10.20
C LEU A 447 -11.66 -8.55 9.71
N PRO A 448 -12.17 -9.34 8.75
CA PRO A 448 -11.50 -10.56 8.31
C PRO A 448 -10.39 -10.34 7.27
N GLY A 449 -10.25 -9.13 6.71
CA GLY A 449 -9.31 -8.83 5.64
C GLY A 449 -8.95 -7.36 5.53
N GLY A 450 -8.74 -6.71 6.68
CA GLY A 450 -8.48 -5.28 6.78
C GLY A 450 -9.70 -4.41 6.51
N ALA A 451 -9.48 -3.13 6.18
CA ALA A 451 -10.52 -2.17 5.84
C ALA A 451 -11.43 -2.67 4.70
N SER A 452 -10.83 -3.27 3.67
CA SER A 452 -11.57 -3.71 2.48
C SER A 452 -12.39 -4.98 2.74
N GLY A 453 -12.02 -5.76 3.76
CA GLY A 453 -12.60 -7.08 4.05
C GLY A 453 -14.02 -7.08 4.61
N GLY A 454 -14.54 -5.95 5.10
CA GLY A 454 -15.85 -5.87 5.78
C GLY A 454 -15.76 -6.10 7.29
N ILE A 455 -16.91 -6.27 7.96
CA ILE A 455 -16.99 -6.44 9.43
C ILE A 455 -17.94 -7.60 9.75
N LEU A 456 -17.47 -8.59 10.50
CA LEU A 456 -18.27 -9.76 10.89
C LEU A 456 -18.47 -9.81 12.41
N PRO A 457 -19.65 -10.24 12.88
CA PRO A 457 -19.93 -10.35 14.32
C PRO A 457 -19.26 -11.59 14.91
N ALA A 458 -19.05 -11.60 16.22
CA ALA A 458 -18.48 -12.75 16.94
C ALA A 458 -19.27 -14.04 16.71
N ALA A 459 -20.60 -13.96 16.50
CA ALA A 459 -21.44 -15.11 16.16
C ALA A 459 -21.02 -15.84 14.86
N MET A 460 -20.24 -15.17 14.00
CA MET A 460 -19.66 -15.73 12.77
C MET A 460 -18.18 -16.11 12.93
N GLY A 461 -17.67 -16.17 14.16
CA GLY A 461 -16.26 -16.42 14.44
C GLY A 461 -15.75 -17.81 14.08
N ASP A 462 -16.64 -18.73 13.70
CA ASP A 462 -16.33 -20.11 13.29
C ASP A 462 -16.22 -20.29 11.77
N ILE A 463 -16.34 -19.19 10.99
CA ILE A 463 -16.13 -19.24 9.54
C ILE A 463 -14.63 -19.44 9.24
N PRO A 464 -14.25 -20.44 8.42
CA PRO A 464 -12.86 -20.64 8.01
C PRO A 464 -12.26 -19.42 7.32
N LEU A 465 -11.08 -18.98 7.76
CA LEU A 465 -10.36 -17.84 7.18
C LEU A 465 -9.47 -18.29 6.01
N ASP A 466 -9.99 -18.19 4.79
CA ASP A 466 -9.20 -18.39 3.57
C ASP A 466 -9.86 -17.74 2.34
N PHE A 467 -9.18 -17.74 1.19
CA PHE A 467 -9.78 -17.30 -0.06
C PHE A 467 -11.05 -18.09 -0.40
N ASP A 468 -12.06 -17.41 -0.95
CA ASP A 468 -13.31 -18.01 -1.44
C ASP A 468 -14.26 -18.55 -0.35
N THR A 469 -14.06 -18.12 0.90
CA THR A 469 -14.88 -18.53 2.06
C THR A 469 -15.83 -17.43 2.57
N LEU A 470 -15.44 -16.16 2.44
CA LEU A 470 -16.10 -15.03 3.08
C LEU A 470 -17.04 -14.25 2.13
N GLN A 471 -16.92 -14.45 0.82
CA GLN A 471 -17.72 -13.73 -0.18
C GLN A 471 -19.23 -13.89 -0.02
N PRO A 472 -19.79 -15.07 0.36
CA PRO A 472 -21.22 -15.20 0.67
C PRO A 472 -21.70 -14.29 1.82
N HIS A 473 -20.77 -13.85 2.67
CA HIS A 473 -21.03 -12.99 3.80
C HIS A 473 -20.80 -11.50 3.49
N GLY A 474 -20.51 -11.15 2.23
CA GLY A 474 -20.18 -9.77 1.82
C GLY A 474 -18.77 -9.33 2.21
N CYS A 475 -17.91 -10.28 2.56
CA CYS A 475 -16.56 -10.05 3.07
C CYS A 475 -15.52 -10.79 2.22
N PHE A 476 -14.24 -10.50 2.41
CA PHE A 476 -13.15 -11.30 1.85
C PHE A 476 -11.90 -11.24 2.72
N ILE A 477 -11.02 -12.24 2.59
CA ILE A 477 -9.84 -12.39 3.45
C ILE A 477 -8.71 -11.40 3.12
N GLY A 478 -8.63 -10.95 1.86
CA GLY A 478 -7.64 -9.98 1.40
C GLY A 478 -6.21 -10.40 1.76
N SER A 479 -5.46 -9.47 2.34
CA SER A 479 -4.09 -9.64 2.83
C SER A 479 -3.98 -10.47 4.13
N ALA A 480 -5.08 -11.05 4.62
CA ALA A 480 -5.18 -11.73 5.91
C ALA A 480 -4.89 -10.82 7.12
N ALA A 481 -5.29 -9.55 7.01
CA ALA A 481 -5.34 -8.61 8.13
C ALA A 481 -6.60 -8.85 8.98
N ILE A 482 -6.41 -9.24 10.23
CA ILE A 482 -7.47 -9.47 11.21
C ILE A 482 -7.44 -8.36 12.26
N VAL A 483 -8.50 -7.55 12.32
CA VAL A 483 -8.66 -6.54 13.38
C VAL A 483 -9.80 -6.97 14.29
N VAL A 484 -9.49 -7.30 15.54
CA VAL A 484 -10.44 -7.83 16.51
C VAL A 484 -11.09 -6.70 17.31
N LEU A 485 -12.42 -6.64 17.30
CA LEU A 485 -13.25 -5.74 18.09
C LEU A 485 -13.78 -6.43 19.35
N SER A 486 -13.90 -5.65 20.42
CA SER A 486 -14.51 -6.07 21.68
C SER A 486 -15.87 -5.43 21.93
N ASP A 487 -16.51 -5.83 23.02
CA ASP A 487 -17.76 -5.28 23.54
C ASP A 487 -17.68 -3.81 23.98
N HIS A 488 -16.47 -3.24 24.04
CA HIS A 488 -16.22 -1.81 24.26
C HIS A 488 -16.14 -1.01 22.95
N ASP A 489 -16.14 -1.68 21.80
CA ASP A 489 -16.03 -1.07 20.49
C ASP A 489 -17.38 -1.16 19.74
N ARG A 490 -17.59 -0.29 18.74
CA ARG A 490 -18.82 -0.25 17.94
C ARG A 490 -18.54 -0.48 16.47
N ALA A 491 -19.35 -1.32 15.84
CA ALA A 491 -19.22 -1.59 14.41
C ALA A 491 -19.55 -0.35 13.56
N VAL A 492 -20.47 0.51 14.03
CA VAL A 492 -20.78 1.81 13.41
C VAL A 492 -19.56 2.73 13.36
N ASP A 493 -18.81 2.82 14.47
CA ASP A 493 -17.64 3.70 14.55
C ASP A 493 -16.50 3.14 13.70
N ALA A 494 -16.32 1.82 13.68
CA ALA A 494 -15.42 1.16 12.75
C ALA A 494 -15.78 1.47 11.28
N ALA A 495 -17.05 1.33 10.88
CA ALA A 495 -17.46 1.66 9.51
C ALA A 495 -17.20 3.12 9.14
N ARG A 496 -17.35 4.06 10.08
CA ARG A 496 -17.02 5.49 9.87
C ARG A 496 -15.53 5.69 9.62
N ASN A 497 -14.65 5.07 10.42
CA ASN A 497 -13.21 5.11 10.19
C ASN A 497 -12.84 4.59 8.81
N LEU A 498 -13.34 3.40 8.46
CA LEU A 498 -13.01 2.75 7.20
C LEU A 498 -13.51 3.55 5.99
N MET A 499 -14.71 4.16 6.08
CA MET A 499 -15.22 5.02 5.03
C MET A 499 -14.48 6.36 4.92
N HIS A 500 -13.98 6.90 6.03
CA HIS A 500 -13.07 8.05 6.01
C HIS A 500 -11.82 7.72 5.21
N PHE A 501 -11.17 6.59 5.54
CA PHE A 501 -10.02 6.06 4.81
C PHE A 501 -10.30 5.88 3.31
N PHE A 502 -11.39 5.21 2.92
CA PHE A 502 -11.69 5.02 1.49
C PHE A 502 -11.97 6.31 0.73
N ARG A 503 -12.53 7.32 1.40
CA ARG A 503 -12.78 8.63 0.81
C ARG A 503 -11.47 9.38 0.53
N ASP A 504 -10.49 9.28 1.43
CA ASP A 504 -9.18 9.92 1.25
C ASP A 504 -8.26 9.15 0.30
N GLU A 505 -8.32 7.83 0.30
CA GLU A 505 -7.46 6.99 -0.55
C GLU A 505 -8.02 6.70 -1.95
N SER A 506 -9.18 7.29 -2.29
CA SER A 506 -9.69 7.23 -3.65
C SER A 506 -8.75 7.97 -4.62
N CYS A 507 -8.23 7.29 -5.64
CA CYS A 507 -7.43 7.94 -6.69
C CYS A 507 -8.19 9.01 -7.50
N GLY A 508 -9.51 9.13 -7.33
CA GLY A 508 -10.33 10.15 -7.98
C GLY A 508 -10.65 9.90 -9.46
N GLN A 509 -10.26 8.75 -10.02
CA GLN A 509 -10.41 8.45 -11.45
C GLN A 509 -11.86 8.18 -11.87
N CYS A 510 -12.58 7.30 -11.17
CA CYS A 510 -13.96 6.94 -11.51
C CYS A 510 -14.98 7.62 -10.59
N THR A 511 -16.04 8.17 -11.19
CA THR A 511 -17.15 8.82 -10.48
C THR A 511 -17.76 7.99 -9.34
N PRO A 512 -18.11 6.70 -9.53
CA PRO A 512 -18.75 5.92 -8.47
C PRO A 512 -17.87 5.83 -7.22
N CYS A 513 -16.56 5.60 -7.36
CA CYS A 513 -15.66 5.59 -6.22
C CYS A 513 -15.44 7.00 -5.64
N ARG A 514 -15.03 7.97 -6.46
CA ARG A 514 -14.67 9.33 -6.02
C ARG A 514 -15.80 10.04 -5.29
N VAL A 515 -17.00 9.95 -5.85
CA VAL A 515 -18.17 10.66 -5.31
C VAL A 515 -18.97 9.77 -4.37
N GLY A 516 -19.03 8.46 -4.63
CA GLY A 516 -19.78 7.52 -3.81
C GLY A 516 -19.20 7.36 -2.40
N THR A 517 -17.88 7.25 -2.26
CA THR A 517 -17.23 7.18 -0.94
C THR A 517 -17.52 8.41 -0.08
N ALA A 518 -17.42 9.61 -0.66
CA ALA A 518 -17.74 10.86 0.01
C ALA A 518 -19.22 10.94 0.43
N LYS A 519 -20.16 10.60 -0.48
CA LYS A 519 -21.60 10.59 -0.18
C LYS A 519 -21.97 9.56 0.88
N ALA A 520 -21.42 8.35 0.79
CA ALA A 520 -21.66 7.31 1.77
C ALA A 520 -21.16 7.73 3.16
N LEU A 521 -19.96 8.34 3.23
CA LEU A 521 -19.43 8.89 4.47
C LEU A 521 -20.34 9.97 5.07
N ASP A 522 -20.84 10.91 4.26
CA ASP A 522 -21.75 11.96 4.72
C ASP A 522 -23.09 11.41 5.24
N LEU A 523 -23.61 10.34 4.64
CA LEU A 523 -24.81 9.65 5.12
C LEU A 523 -24.56 8.98 6.48
N ILE A 524 -23.42 8.29 6.65
CA ILE A 524 -23.13 7.56 7.89
C ILE A 524 -22.58 8.43 9.04
N ARG A 525 -22.19 9.68 8.75
CA ARG A 525 -21.86 10.71 9.74
C ARG A 525 -23.06 11.14 10.58
N GLN A 526 -24.27 10.97 10.05
CA GLN A 526 -25.49 11.18 10.82
C GLN A 526 -25.57 10.19 11.99
N PRO A 527 -26.38 10.49 13.03
CA PRO A 527 -26.71 9.50 14.05
C PRO A 527 -27.14 8.18 13.41
N ALA A 528 -26.72 7.04 13.96
CA ALA A 528 -26.92 5.72 13.36
C ALA A 528 -28.40 5.42 13.04
N ALA A 529 -29.31 5.91 13.90
CA ALA A 529 -30.77 5.81 13.71
C ALA A 529 -31.34 6.65 12.56
N ALA A 530 -30.55 7.57 12.00
CA ALA A 530 -30.93 8.45 10.90
C ALA A 530 -30.26 8.07 9.56
N TRP A 531 -29.58 6.92 9.48
CA TRP A 531 -28.98 6.47 8.23
C TRP A 531 -30.04 6.21 7.16
N ASP A 532 -29.88 6.80 5.97
CA ASP A 532 -30.72 6.49 4.82
C ASP A 532 -30.27 5.17 4.18
N LEU A 533 -30.86 4.07 4.65
CA LEU A 533 -30.50 2.72 4.21
C LEU A 533 -30.79 2.48 2.71
N ALA A 534 -31.81 3.13 2.16
CA ALA A 534 -32.16 2.99 0.74
C ALA A 534 -31.12 3.68 -0.14
N ALA A 535 -30.71 4.90 0.21
CA ALA A 535 -29.65 5.61 -0.48
C ALA A 535 -28.29 4.90 -0.36
N LEU A 536 -27.97 4.36 0.82
CA LEU A 536 -26.75 3.58 1.03
C LEU A 536 -26.72 2.30 0.19
N ALA A 537 -27.84 1.58 0.09
CA ALA A 537 -27.93 0.38 -0.75
C ALA A 537 -27.74 0.70 -2.24
N ASP A 538 -28.37 1.77 -2.73
CA ASP A 538 -28.22 2.23 -4.12
C ASP A 538 -26.78 2.64 -4.45
N LEU A 539 -26.16 3.44 -3.57
CA LEU A 539 -24.75 3.83 -3.71
C LEU A 539 -23.82 2.61 -3.71
N SER A 540 -24.06 1.65 -2.82
CA SER A 540 -23.24 0.45 -2.71
C SER A 540 -23.29 -0.40 -3.97
N ALA A 541 -24.47 -0.56 -4.57
CA ALA A 541 -24.62 -1.26 -5.86
C ALA A 541 -23.84 -0.54 -6.98
N VAL A 542 -24.02 0.78 -7.12
CA VAL A 542 -23.32 1.58 -8.14
C VAL A 542 -21.79 1.52 -7.97
N MET A 543 -21.30 1.57 -6.73
CA MET A 543 -19.88 1.46 -6.42
C MET A 543 -19.31 0.09 -6.78
N ARG A 544 -20.01 -1.00 -6.46
CA ARG A 544 -19.61 -2.37 -6.80
C ARG A 544 -19.59 -2.61 -8.31
N ASP A 545 -20.60 -2.15 -9.04
CA ASP A 545 -20.76 -2.48 -10.45
C ASP A 545 -19.94 -1.59 -11.39
N ALA A 546 -19.72 -0.33 -11.04
CA ALA A 546 -19.16 0.67 -11.96
C ALA A 546 -17.76 1.18 -11.59
N SER A 547 -17.15 0.69 -10.50
CA SER A 547 -15.77 1.06 -10.14
C SER A 547 -14.74 0.30 -10.98
N ILE A 548 -13.70 1.02 -11.41
CA ILE A 548 -12.60 0.47 -12.25
C ILE A 548 -11.77 -0.59 -11.51
N CYS A 549 -11.57 -0.40 -10.20
CA CYS A 549 -10.67 -1.22 -9.39
C CYS A 549 -11.33 -1.70 -8.10
N GLY A 550 -10.64 -2.61 -7.40
CA GLY A 550 -11.12 -3.26 -6.18
C GLY A 550 -11.43 -2.30 -5.03
N LEU A 551 -10.74 -1.15 -4.93
CA LEU A 551 -10.99 -0.17 -3.86
C LEU A 551 -12.45 0.31 -3.89
N GLY A 552 -12.90 0.81 -5.04
CA GLY A 552 -14.28 1.30 -5.16
C GLY A 552 -15.33 0.19 -5.01
N GLN A 553 -14.98 -1.04 -5.41
CA GLN A 553 -15.86 -2.21 -5.29
C GLN A 553 -16.00 -2.72 -3.84
N ALA A 554 -14.93 -2.58 -3.05
CA ALA A 554 -14.87 -3.05 -1.67
C ALA A 554 -15.26 -1.98 -0.65
N ALA A 555 -15.10 -0.69 -0.98
CA ALA A 555 -15.39 0.42 -0.07
C ALA A 555 -16.76 0.35 0.62
N PRO A 556 -17.86 -0.13 -0.02
CA PRO A 556 -19.15 -0.25 0.67
C PRO A 556 -19.23 -1.37 1.73
N ASN A 557 -18.30 -2.34 1.72
CA ASN A 557 -18.36 -3.53 2.57
C ASN A 557 -18.56 -3.23 4.06
N PRO A 558 -17.83 -2.27 4.70
CA PRO A 558 -18.03 -1.98 6.11
C PRO A 558 -19.44 -1.54 6.44
N VAL A 559 -20.04 -0.67 5.62
CA VAL A 559 -21.39 -0.13 5.84
C VAL A 559 -22.43 -1.22 5.62
N ASP A 560 -22.34 -1.97 4.54
CA ASP A 560 -23.24 -3.08 4.24
C ASP A 560 -23.22 -4.14 5.36
N CYS A 561 -22.04 -4.40 5.92
CA CYS A 561 -21.87 -5.31 7.04
C CYS A 561 -22.51 -4.81 8.33
N VAL A 562 -22.38 -3.52 8.66
CA VAL A 562 -23.07 -2.91 9.82
C VAL A 562 -24.58 -3.06 9.67
N ILE A 563 -25.13 -2.71 8.51
CA ILE A 563 -26.58 -2.81 8.24
C ILE A 563 -27.06 -4.26 8.38
N ARG A 564 -26.30 -5.21 7.85
CA ARG A 564 -26.69 -6.62 7.81
C ARG A 564 -26.52 -7.34 9.15
N TYR A 565 -25.43 -7.08 9.87
CA TYR A 565 -25.01 -7.90 11.02
C TYR A 565 -25.06 -7.19 12.36
N PHE A 566 -25.13 -5.85 12.38
CA PHE A 566 -25.21 -5.04 13.59
C PHE A 566 -26.42 -4.09 13.60
N PRO A 567 -27.64 -4.54 13.20
CA PRO A 567 -28.80 -3.65 13.10
C PRO A 567 -29.25 -3.08 14.46
N HIS A 568 -28.87 -3.71 15.57
CA HIS A 568 -29.12 -3.18 16.91
C HIS A 568 -28.38 -1.86 17.16
N GLU A 569 -27.19 -1.67 16.58
CA GLU A 569 -26.45 -0.40 16.70
C GLU A 569 -27.10 0.76 15.92
N LEU A 570 -27.96 0.44 14.94
CA LEU A 570 -28.72 1.42 14.17
C LEU A 570 -30.01 1.85 14.86
N THR A 571 -30.50 1.09 15.84
CA THR A 571 -31.76 1.39 16.54
C THR A 571 -31.54 1.84 17.97
N SER A 572 -30.37 1.57 18.56
CA SER A 572 -30.00 2.09 19.87
C SER A 572 -29.74 3.60 19.80
N VAL A 573 -30.55 4.38 20.52
CA VAL A 573 -30.16 5.74 20.92
C VAL A 573 -28.95 5.56 21.84
N ALA A 574 -27.78 6.08 21.45
CA ALA A 574 -26.60 6.04 22.31
C ALA A 574 -26.98 6.65 23.67
N PRO A 575 -26.58 6.04 24.81
CA PRO A 575 -26.71 6.73 26.09
C PRO A 575 -25.89 8.03 26.00
N GLU A 576 -26.57 9.15 26.19
CA GLU A 576 -25.93 10.46 26.29
C GLU A 576 -24.93 10.44 27.45
N GLY A 577 -23.65 10.60 27.10
CA GLY A 577 -22.59 10.94 28.04
C GLY A 577 -21.73 9.77 28.52
N GLN A 578 -20.46 9.79 28.11
CA GLN A 578 -19.37 10.03 29.05
C GLN A 578 -18.15 10.60 28.30
N PRO A 579 -17.41 11.53 28.94
CA PRO A 579 -16.44 12.43 28.32
C PRO A 579 -15.15 11.77 27.82
#